data_AF-A0A959TCF2-F1
#
_entry.id   AF-A0A959TCF2-F1
#
_cell.length_a   1.000
_cell.length_b   1.000
_cell.length_c   1.000
_cell.angle_alpha   90.00
_cell.angle_beta   90.00
_cell.angle_gamma   90.00
#
_symmetry.space_group_name_H-M   'P 1'
#
loop_
_entity.id
_entity.type
_entity.pdbx_description
1 polymer ?
#
loop_
_entity_poly.entity_id
_entity_poly.type
_entity_poly.pdbx_seq_one_letter_code
_entity_poly.pdbx_strand_id
1 'polypeptide(L)' 'MRKELTLALFAAVVLAACKKDPDPSVGGGGGASGPTPYGLQVPSYFPPLPPTPDNELTEEGVELGR' A
#
# COMPACT_ATOMS: atom_id res chain seq x y z
N MET A 1 21.90 7.85 -39.95
CA MET A 1 20.48 7.43 -40.10
C MET A 1 20.11 6.27 -39.17
N ARG A 2 20.70 5.07 -39.28
CA ARG A 2 20.35 3.94 -38.41
C ARG A 2 20.62 4.20 -36.92
N LYS A 3 21.77 4.78 -36.58
CA LYS A 3 22.13 5.13 -35.19
C LYS A 3 21.24 6.21 -34.58
N GLU A 4 20.89 7.23 -35.37
CA GLU A 4 19.95 8.29 -34.97
C GLU A 4 18.55 7.73 -34.68
N LEU A 5 18.09 6.77 -35.50
CA LEU A 5 16.80 6.10 -35.30
C LEU A 5 16.81 5.24 -34.03
N THR A 6 17.91 4.52 -33.76
CA THR A 6 18.05 3.73 -32.53
C THR A 6 18.08 4.64 -31.29
N LEU A 7 18.77 5.78 -31.37
CA LEU A 7 18.84 6.75 -30.27
C LEU A 7 17.47 7.39 -29.98
N ALA A 8 16.75 7.78 -31.03
CA ALA A 8 15.40 8.32 -30.91
C ALA A 8 14.41 7.30 -30.32
N LEU A 9 14.52 6.03 -30.75
CA LEU A 9 13.68 4.95 -30.22
C LEU A 9 13.96 4.69 -28.73
N PHE A 10 15.24 4.69 -28.33
CA PHE A 10 15.62 4.50 -26.93
C PHE A 10 15.12 5.65 -26.05
N ALA A 11 15.26 6.90 -26.51
CA ALA A 11 14.76 8.07 -25.81
C ALA A 11 13.23 8.03 -25.63
N ALA A 12 12.48 7.59 -26.66
CA ALA A 12 11.03 7.47 -26.57
C ALA A 12 10.58 6.42 -25.52
N VAL A 13 11.29 5.30 -25.40
CA VAL A 13 10.98 4.26 -24.40
C VAL A 13 11.22 4.77 -22.98
N VAL A 14 12.32 5.48 -22.74
CA VAL A 14 12.65 6.03 -21.41
C VAL A 14 11.61 7.08 -20.98
N LEU A 15 11.18 7.96 -21.89
CA LEU A 15 10.18 8.98 -21.58
C LEU A 15 8.78 8.41 -21.33
N ALA A 16 8.42 7.30 -21.99
CA ALA A 16 7.13 6.62 -21.78
C ALA A 16 7.07 5.80 -20.47
N ALA A 17 8.22 5.46 -19.89
CA ALA A 17 8.30 4.65 -18.67
C ALA A 17 8.04 5.47 -17.38
N CYS A 18 8.14 6.80 -17.41
CA CYS A 18 7.99 7.67 -16.23
C CYS A 18 6.53 8.11 -15.96
N LYS A 19 5.54 7.26 -16.21
CA LYS A 19 4.16 7.58 -15.78
C LYS A 19 4.00 7.25 -14.29
N LYS A 20 3.41 8.17 -13.53
CA LYS A 20 3.00 7.89 -12.16
C LYS A 20 1.94 6.79 -12.20
N ASP A 21 2.10 5.75 -11.39
CA ASP A 21 1.04 4.78 -11.19
C ASP A 21 -0.21 5.48 -10.62
N PRO A 22 -1.41 5.06 -11.03
CA PRO A 22 -2.64 5.57 -10.45
C PRO A 22 -2.60 5.31 -8.95
N ASP A 23 -2.83 6.37 -8.18
CA ASP A 23 -2.86 6.28 -6.73
C ASP A 23 -4.15 5.55 -6.32
N PRO A 24 -4.07 4.36 -5.70
CA PRO A 24 -5.25 3.62 -5.28
C PRO A 24 -6.05 4.33 -4.19
N SER A 25 -5.52 5.40 -3.57
CA SER A 25 -6.18 6.12 -2.48
C SER A 25 -7.29 7.09 -2.91
N VAL A 26 -7.46 7.37 -4.21
CA VAL A 26 -8.44 8.38 -4.69
C VAL A 26 -9.85 7.79 -4.91
N GLY A 27 -10.07 6.50 -4.63
CA GLY A 27 -11.32 5.79 -4.95
C GLY A 27 -12.10 5.18 -3.78
N GLY A 28 -11.68 5.40 -2.52
CA GLY A 28 -12.33 4.78 -1.34
C GLY A 28 -13.41 5.66 -0.74
N GLY A 29 -14.68 5.26 -0.91
CA GLY A 29 -15.86 5.98 -0.42
C GLY A 29 -15.89 6.19 1.10
N GLY A 30 -16.58 7.26 1.50
CA GLY A 30 -16.73 7.69 2.89
C GLY A 30 -17.29 6.62 3.82
N GLY A 31 -16.45 6.22 4.77
CA GLY A 31 -16.76 5.55 6.03
C GLY A 31 -15.72 6.06 7.04
N ALA A 32 -16.00 5.95 8.34
CA ALA A 32 -15.22 6.50 9.47
C ALA A 32 -13.71 6.70 9.17
N SER A 33 -13.17 7.86 9.57
CA SER A 33 -11.88 8.45 9.16
C SER A 33 -10.58 7.68 9.51
N GLY A 34 -10.60 6.36 9.62
CA GLY A 34 -9.44 5.50 9.91
C GLY A 34 -9.76 4.01 9.79
N PRO A 35 -8.74 3.14 9.85
CA PRO A 35 -8.91 1.69 9.77
C PRO A 35 -9.74 1.15 10.95
N THR A 36 -10.40 0.01 10.73
CA THR A 36 -11.34 -0.59 11.68
C THR A 36 -10.58 -1.32 12.79
N PRO A 37 -10.75 -0.96 14.09
CA PRO A 37 -10.04 -1.63 15.17
C PRO A 37 -10.39 -3.12 15.28
N TYR A 38 -9.39 -3.96 15.51
CA TYR A 38 -9.57 -5.41 15.63
C TYR A 38 -9.69 -5.86 17.10
N GLY A 39 -10.80 -6.50 17.43
CA GLY A 39 -11.07 -7.06 18.76
C GLY A 39 -10.38 -8.40 19.00
N LEU A 40 -9.09 -8.40 19.32
CA LEU A 40 -8.35 -9.64 19.60
C LEU A 40 -8.78 -10.28 20.93
N GLN A 41 -9.25 -11.53 20.87
CA GLN A 41 -9.56 -12.33 22.06
C GLN A 41 -8.28 -12.99 22.58
N VAL A 42 -7.73 -12.43 23.68
CA VAL A 42 -6.53 -12.97 24.34
C VAL A 42 -6.94 -13.86 25.52
N PRO A 43 -6.61 -15.16 25.52
CA PRO A 43 -6.89 -16.03 26.65
C PRO A 43 -6.15 -15.61 27.93
N SER A 44 -6.74 -15.87 29.10
CA SER A 44 -6.24 -15.35 30.39
C SER A 44 -4.87 -15.87 30.84
N TYR A 45 -4.39 -16.98 30.25
CA TYR A 45 -3.08 -17.55 30.55
C TYR A 45 -1.96 -16.95 29.69
N PHE A 46 -2.28 -16.10 28.72
CA PHE A 46 -1.28 -15.33 27.98
C PHE A 46 -0.91 -14.05 28.73
N PRO A 47 0.36 -13.61 28.62
CA PRO A 47 0.74 -12.29 29.09
C PRO A 47 0.00 -11.20 28.29
N PRO A 48 -0.18 -9.99 28.88
CA PRO A 48 -0.68 -8.84 28.15
C PRO A 48 0.17 -8.53 26.92
N LEU A 49 -0.47 -8.13 25.83
CA LEU A 49 0.22 -7.69 24.63
C LEU A 49 0.87 -6.31 24.86
N PRO A 50 2.09 -6.09 24.34
CA PRO A 50 2.70 -4.76 24.39
C PRO A 50 1.91 -3.79 23.52
N PRO A 51 1.78 -2.51 23.92
CA PRO A 51 1.14 -1.49 23.10
C PRO A 51 2.00 -1.16 21.87
N THR A 52 1.38 -1.04 20.70
CA THR A 52 2.03 -0.70 19.43
C THR A 52 1.41 0.56 18.80
N PRO A 53 1.73 1.77 19.27
CA PRO A 53 1.09 3.01 18.84
C PRO A 53 1.31 3.34 17.36
N ASP A 54 2.45 2.93 16.79
CA ASP A 54 2.78 3.15 15.37
C ASP A 54 2.18 2.07 14.45
N ASN A 55 1.54 1.04 15.00
CA ASN A 55 0.96 -0.07 14.26
C ASN A 55 -0.20 -0.69 15.04
N GLU A 56 -1.35 -0.01 15.03
CA GLU A 56 -2.57 -0.49 15.67
C GLU A 56 -3.11 -1.75 14.97
N LEU A 57 -3.68 -2.66 15.75
CA LEU A 57 -4.26 -3.88 15.23
C LEU A 57 -5.63 -3.59 14.61
N THR A 58 -5.75 -3.82 13.31
CA THR A 58 -6.94 -3.44 12.50
C THR A 58 -7.43 -4.61 11.65
N GLU A 59 -8.72 -4.62 11.32
CA GLU A 59 -9.32 -5.64 10.46
C GLU A 59 -8.66 -5.66 9.08
N GLU A 60 -8.44 -4.48 8.49
CA GLU A 60 -7.80 -4.33 7.18
C GLU A 60 -6.32 -4.76 7.20
N GLY A 61 -5.61 -4.48 8.30
CA GLY A 61 -4.22 -4.92 8.47
C GLY A 61 -4.08 -6.44 8.57
N VAL A 62 -5.03 -7.12 9.23
CA VAL A 62 -5.08 -8.58 9.30
C VAL A 62 -5.37 -9.19 7.93
N GLU A 63 -6.37 -8.66 7.21
CA GLU A 63 -6.76 -9.16 5.89
C GLU A 63 -5.64 -8.96 4.86
N LEU A 64 -4.89 -7.86 4.94
CA LEU A 64 -3.74 -7.62 4.07
C LEU A 64 -2.62 -8.66 4.23
N GLY A 65 -2.44 -9.19 5.45
CA GLY A 65 -1.40 -10.18 5.76
C GLY A 65 -1.79 -11.63 5.49
N ARG A 66 -3.07 -11.90 5.16
CA ARG A 66 -3.64 -13.23 4.94
C ARG A 66 -3.39 -13.74 3.53
#